data_AF-A0A3S0SNY4-F1
#
_entry.id   AF-A0A3S0SNY4-F1
#
_cell.length_a   1.000
_cell.length_b   1.000
_cell.length_c   1.000
_cell.angle_alpha   90.00
_cell.angle_beta   90.00
_cell.angle_gamma   90.00
#
_symmetry.space_group_name_H-M   'P 1'
#
loop_
_entity.id
_entity.type
_entity.pdbx_description
1 polymer ?
#
loop_
_entity_poly.entity_id
_entity_poly.type
_entity_poly.pdbx_seq_one_letter_code
_entity_poly.pdbx_strand_id
1 'polypeptide(L)'
;MERKRNRGRIGHPMKILALCTGNPERLPGKSYKTGIFKHAVNGAVMIDAEGLVGDAICNRKHHGGVDQAVYVEGSLTLDWWSSELGRPYEPGTFGENMVISDLDNRDVAVGDRFVIGALVLEVTACRIPCATFAARMADPKFVKRYTAAARPGIYCRVIRSGVAKAGMSVECTPFHGAKITMPELMETFGRRLRAADRARYLAAPIHYKLRAMLESESDEAR
;
A
#
# COMPACT_ATOMS: atom_id res chain seq x y z
N MET A 1 -16.60 -10.91 -15.21
CA MET A 1 -15.64 -11.66 -14.36
C MET A 1 -16.05 -11.45 -12.91
N GLU A 2 -16.52 -12.50 -12.27
CA GLU A 2 -17.16 -12.45 -10.95
C GLU A 2 -16.15 -12.02 -9.86
N ARG A 3 -16.53 -11.05 -9.02
CA ARG A 3 -15.67 -10.52 -7.95
C ARG A 3 -15.56 -11.57 -6.84
N LYS A 4 -14.43 -12.28 -6.75
CA LYS A 4 -14.08 -13.02 -5.53
C LYS A 4 -13.75 -12.01 -4.44
N ARG A 5 -14.75 -11.65 -3.63
CA ARG A 5 -14.55 -10.82 -2.44
C ARG A 5 -13.66 -11.56 -1.44
N ASN A 6 -12.79 -10.85 -0.73
CA ASN A 6 -11.97 -11.39 0.37
C ASN A 6 -12.81 -12.05 1.50
N ARG A 7 -14.15 -11.88 1.46
CA ARG A 7 -15.12 -12.43 2.43
C ARG A 7 -15.53 -13.90 2.21
N GLY A 8 -14.95 -14.60 1.22
CA GLY A 8 -15.48 -15.89 0.75
C GLY A 8 -14.53 -17.09 0.70
N ARG A 9 -13.37 -17.07 1.37
CA ARG A 9 -12.47 -18.24 1.41
C ARG A 9 -12.43 -18.85 2.81
N ILE A 10 -13.40 -19.71 3.07
CA ILE A 10 -13.37 -20.65 4.19
C ILE A 10 -12.15 -21.56 3.97
N GLY A 11 -11.15 -21.46 4.86
CA GLY A 11 -10.19 -22.55 5.09
C GLY A 11 -8.71 -22.32 4.78
N HIS A 12 -8.26 -21.15 4.29
CA HIS A 12 -6.81 -20.87 4.21
C HIS A 12 -6.48 -19.51 4.86
N PRO A 13 -5.77 -19.50 6.00
CA PRO A 13 -5.31 -18.26 6.60
C PRO A 13 -4.32 -17.57 5.65
N MET A 14 -4.47 -16.25 5.48
CA MET A 14 -3.50 -15.45 4.75
C MET A 14 -2.13 -15.57 5.41
N LYS A 15 -1.07 -15.44 4.62
CA LYS A 15 0.32 -15.44 5.12
C LYS A 15 1.18 -14.46 4.35
N ILE A 16 2.30 -14.08 4.94
CA ILE A 16 3.34 -13.33 4.22
C ILE A 16 3.95 -14.25 3.17
N LEU A 17 3.90 -13.87 1.90
CA LEU A 17 4.62 -14.57 0.82
C LEU A 17 6.06 -14.09 0.69
N ALA A 18 6.28 -12.78 0.85
CA ALA A 18 7.59 -12.17 0.76
C ALA A 18 7.69 -10.94 1.64
N LEU A 19 8.89 -10.69 2.15
CA LEU A 19 9.33 -9.39 2.65
C LEU A 19 10.40 -8.88 1.71
N CYS A 20 10.33 -7.61 1.35
CA CYS A 20 11.23 -7.02 0.37
C CYS A 20 11.83 -5.72 0.91
N THR A 21 13.13 -5.57 0.70
CA THR A 21 13.86 -4.33 0.98
C THR A 21 14.59 -3.88 -0.26
N GLY A 22 14.86 -2.59 -0.37
CA GLY A 22 15.62 -2.01 -1.47
C GLY A 22 16.81 -1.23 -0.96
N ASN A 23 17.85 -1.14 -1.79
CA ASN A 23 19.00 -0.26 -1.55
C ASN A 23 18.81 1.08 -2.28
N PRO A 24 19.50 2.16 -1.86
CA PRO A 24 19.46 3.42 -2.59
C PRO A 24 20.16 3.32 -3.95
N GLU A 25 19.38 3.30 -5.03
CA GLU A 25 19.89 3.15 -6.40
C GLU A 25 19.47 4.32 -7.30
N ARG A 26 20.31 4.66 -8.29
CA ARG A 26 19.98 5.69 -9.29
C ARG A 26 19.26 5.05 -10.47
N LEU A 27 18.11 5.62 -10.84
CA LEU A 27 17.48 5.29 -12.11
C LEU A 27 18.24 5.92 -13.28
N PRO A 28 18.38 5.24 -14.43
CA PRO A 28 18.89 5.85 -15.64
C PRO A 28 18.17 7.16 -15.97
N GLY A 29 18.93 8.23 -16.21
CA GLY A 29 18.38 9.56 -16.52
C GLY A 29 17.76 10.31 -15.32
N LYS A 30 17.95 9.85 -14.08
CA LYS A 30 17.55 10.58 -12.86
C LYS A 30 18.77 10.97 -12.02
N SER A 31 18.76 12.19 -11.48
CA SER A 31 19.83 12.70 -10.60
C SER A 31 19.71 12.23 -9.15
N TYR A 32 18.54 11.74 -8.74
CA TYR A 32 18.24 11.28 -7.38
C TYR A 32 18.27 9.75 -7.25
N LYS A 33 18.53 9.26 -6.02
CA LYS A 33 18.42 7.85 -5.67
C LYS A 33 16.99 7.48 -5.28
N THR A 34 16.61 6.22 -5.49
CA THR A 34 15.32 5.65 -5.14
C THR A 34 15.52 4.25 -4.56
N GLY A 35 14.62 3.83 -3.66
CA GLY A 35 14.54 2.46 -3.15
C GLY A 35 13.43 1.63 -3.82
N ILE A 36 13.02 2.02 -5.04
CA ILE A 36 11.93 1.35 -5.80
C ILE A 36 12.32 -0.07 -6.24
N PHE A 37 13.61 -0.34 -6.37
CA PHE A 37 14.12 -1.68 -6.63
C PHE A 37 14.17 -2.43 -5.32
N LYS A 38 13.06 -3.10 -4.97
CA LYS A 38 13.02 -4.00 -3.83
C LYS A 38 13.17 -5.43 -4.27
N HIS A 39 13.81 -6.21 -3.42
CA HIS A 39 14.06 -7.62 -3.63
C HIS A 39 13.64 -8.38 -2.38
N ALA A 40 13.08 -9.58 -2.58
CA ALA A 40 12.73 -10.47 -1.48
C ALA A 40 13.97 -10.77 -0.64
N VAL A 41 13.84 -10.67 0.68
CA VAL A 41 14.89 -11.00 1.63
C VAL A 41 14.64 -12.35 2.28
N ASN A 42 15.72 -13.08 2.51
CA ASN A 42 15.70 -14.33 3.25
C ASN A 42 15.87 -14.03 4.74
N GLY A 43 14.95 -14.52 5.57
CA GLY A 43 15.04 -14.41 7.02
C GLY A 43 14.00 -13.49 7.64
N ALA A 44 14.12 -13.31 8.95
CA ALA A 44 13.22 -12.49 9.73
C ALA A 44 13.68 -11.02 9.72
N VAL A 45 12.74 -10.08 9.63
CA VAL A 45 12.99 -8.65 9.53
C VAL A 45 12.30 -7.95 10.69
N MET A 46 13.03 -7.06 11.37
CA MET A 46 12.47 -6.15 12.36
C MET A 46 11.68 -5.05 11.65
N ILE A 47 10.41 -4.86 12.03
CA ILE A 47 9.56 -3.78 11.52
C ILE A 47 9.15 -2.87 12.67
N ASP A 48 9.53 -1.60 12.59
CA ASP A 48 9.26 -0.56 13.59
C ASP A 48 8.45 0.61 13.00
N ALA A 49 8.28 1.69 13.78
CA ALA A 49 7.50 2.86 13.36
C ALA A 49 8.04 3.56 12.09
N GLU A 50 9.31 3.36 11.74
CA GLU A 50 9.91 3.89 10.51
C GLU A 50 9.83 2.93 9.33
N GLY A 51 9.56 1.64 9.56
CA GLY A 51 9.36 0.63 8.52
C GLY A 51 10.20 -0.62 8.72
N LEU A 52 10.58 -1.28 7.62
CA LEU A 52 11.47 -2.45 7.65
C LEU A 52 12.91 -1.99 7.89
N VAL A 53 13.54 -2.51 8.94
CA VAL A 53 14.96 -2.24 9.22
C VAL A 53 15.81 -2.70 8.04
N GLY A 54 16.65 -1.80 7.52
CA GLY A 54 17.50 -2.03 6.36
C GLY A 54 16.88 -1.60 5.02
N ASP A 55 15.62 -1.15 5.00
CA ASP A 55 14.98 -0.66 3.79
C ASP A 55 15.32 0.82 3.48
N ALA A 56 15.61 1.12 2.22
CA ALA A 56 15.91 2.48 1.78
C ALA A 56 14.66 3.27 1.35
N ILE A 57 14.39 4.37 2.06
CA ILE A 57 13.39 5.37 1.66
C ILE A 57 14.08 6.69 1.32
N CYS A 58 14.33 6.92 0.03
CA CYS A 58 15.15 8.05 -0.44
C CYS A 58 14.40 9.39 -0.54
N ASN A 59 13.07 9.39 -0.57
CA ASN A 59 12.25 10.61 -0.68
C ASN A 59 11.20 10.66 0.43
N ARG A 60 11.62 11.06 1.64
CA ARG A 60 10.75 11.15 2.82
C ARG A 60 9.64 12.21 2.71
N LYS A 61 9.74 13.15 1.76
CA LYS A 61 8.68 14.15 1.53
C LYS A 61 7.41 13.52 0.94
N HIS A 62 7.57 12.56 0.03
CA HIS A 62 6.46 11.98 -0.74
C HIS A 62 6.27 10.47 -0.52
N HIS A 63 7.27 9.79 0.05
CA HIS A 63 7.27 8.35 0.26
C HIS A 63 7.79 8.01 1.66
N GLY A 64 7.13 7.07 2.33
CA GLY A 64 7.48 6.65 3.67
C GLY A 64 7.06 7.62 4.77
N GLY A 65 7.73 7.53 5.91
CA GLY A 65 7.28 8.16 7.15
C GLY A 65 6.25 7.29 7.88
N VAL A 66 5.87 7.71 9.09
CA VAL A 66 5.09 6.87 10.02
C VAL A 66 3.77 6.34 9.46
N ASP A 67 3.11 7.10 8.58
CA ASP A 67 1.85 6.69 7.93
C ASP A 67 2.05 5.92 6.62
N GLN A 68 3.29 5.70 6.18
CA GLN A 68 3.62 4.89 5.00
C GLN A 68 4.81 3.97 5.29
N ALA A 69 4.94 3.51 6.54
CA ALA A 69 6.07 2.75 7.04
C ALA A 69 6.22 1.39 6.33
N VAL A 70 5.10 0.76 5.97
CA VAL A 70 5.09 -0.51 5.22
C VAL A 70 4.20 -0.37 3.99
N TYR A 71 4.77 -0.69 2.82
CA TYR A 71 4.00 -0.80 1.58
C TYR A 71 3.64 -2.27 1.31
N VAL A 72 2.34 -2.56 1.26
CA VAL A 72 1.78 -3.91 1.13
C VAL A 72 1.14 -4.09 -0.24
N GLU A 73 1.34 -5.27 -0.81
CA GLU A 73 0.67 -5.74 -2.01
C GLU A 73 0.02 -7.11 -1.75
N GLY A 74 -1.17 -7.34 -2.28
CA GLY A 74 -1.87 -8.61 -2.19
C GLY A 74 -1.58 -9.52 -3.38
N SER A 75 -1.44 -10.82 -3.14
CA SER A 75 -1.07 -11.77 -4.20
C SER A 75 -2.11 -11.84 -5.32
N LEU A 76 -3.40 -11.72 -5.01
CA LEU A 76 -4.45 -11.73 -6.05
C LEU A 76 -4.38 -10.50 -6.95
N THR A 77 -3.91 -9.37 -6.40
CA THR A 77 -3.67 -8.16 -7.17
C THR A 77 -2.45 -8.31 -8.07
N LEU A 78 -1.36 -8.91 -7.57
CA LEU A 78 -0.18 -9.23 -8.39
C LEU A 78 -0.52 -10.21 -9.51
N ASP A 79 -1.26 -11.28 -9.22
CA ASP A 79 -1.69 -12.27 -10.23
C ASP A 79 -2.50 -11.61 -11.36
N TRP A 80 -3.40 -10.69 -10.98
CA TRP A 80 -4.15 -9.91 -11.95
C TRP A 80 -3.22 -9.01 -12.79
N TRP A 81 -2.26 -8.32 -12.16
CA TRP A 81 -1.29 -7.50 -12.87
C TRP A 81 -0.40 -8.30 -13.81
N SER A 82 0.03 -9.49 -13.40
CA SER A 82 0.81 -10.39 -14.26
C SER A 82 0.02 -10.85 -15.48
N SER A 83 -1.28 -11.15 -15.29
CA SER A 83 -2.18 -11.47 -16.40
C SER A 83 -2.38 -10.28 -17.34
N GLU A 84 -2.68 -9.11 -16.78
CA GLU A 84 -2.91 -7.86 -17.54
C GLU A 84 -1.68 -7.39 -18.32
N LEU A 85 -0.48 -7.66 -17.80
CA LEU A 85 0.78 -7.24 -18.40
C LEU A 85 1.47 -8.35 -19.19
N GLY A 86 0.88 -9.54 -19.24
CA GLY A 86 1.38 -10.69 -20.00
C GLY A 86 2.72 -11.26 -19.51
N ARG A 87 3.09 -11.04 -18.25
CA ARG A 87 4.33 -11.56 -17.67
C ARG A 87 4.26 -11.68 -16.14
N PRO A 88 4.97 -12.64 -15.52
CA PRO A 88 5.09 -12.70 -14.07
C PRO A 88 5.83 -11.48 -13.51
N TYR A 89 5.50 -11.11 -12.27
CA TYR A 89 6.24 -10.10 -11.51
C TYR A 89 6.71 -10.68 -10.19
N GLU A 90 8.01 -10.54 -9.95
CA GLU A 90 8.61 -10.94 -8.69
C GLU A 90 8.20 -9.98 -7.57
N PRO A 91 8.03 -10.48 -6.33
CA PRO A 91 7.84 -9.64 -5.16
C PRO A 91 8.88 -8.53 -5.05
N GLY A 92 8.42 -7.33 -4.72
CA GLY A 92 9.18 -6.09 -4.65
C GLY A 92 9.21 -5.30 -5.97
N THR A 93 8.70 -5.84 -7.08
CA THR A 93 8.74 -5.14 -8.37
C THR A 93 7.93 -3.85 -8.37
N PHE A 94 6.81 -3.80 -7.64
CA PHE A 94 5.96 -2.61 -7.52
C PHE A 94 6.53 -1.63 -6.47
N GLY A 95 7.62 -2.02 -5.80
CA GLY A 95 8.28 -1.29 -4.72
C GLY A 95 7.74 -1.65 -3.34
N GLU A 96 6.89 -2.66 -3.23
CA GLU A 96 6.26 -3.15 -2.00
C GLU A 96 7.26 -3.81 -1.05
N ASN A 97 7.04 -3.60 0.24
CA ASN A 97 7.81 -4.22 1.30
C ASN A 97 7.28 -5.60 1.71
N MET A 98 5.99 -5.86 1.48
CA MET A 98 5.34 -7.09 1.95
C MET A 98 4.31 -7.56 0.93
N VAL A 99 4.36 -8.85 0.61
CA VAL A 99 3.30 -9.52 -0.17
C VAL A 99 2.47 -10.41 0.74
N ILE A 100 1.15 -10.23 0.75
CA ILE A 100 0.21 -11.03 1.54
C ILE A 100 -0.57 -11.98 0.61
N SER A 101 -0.63 -13.27 0.96
CA SER A 101 -1.36 -14.26 0.18
C SER A 101 -2.86 -14.00 0.20
N ASP A 102 -3.54 -14.35 -0.90
CA ASP A 102 -5.00 -14.38 -1.01
C ASP A 102 -5.70 -13.03 -0.79
N LEU A 103 -4.95 -11.93 -0.82
CA LEU A 103 -5.46 -10.58 -0.66
C LEU A 103 -5.68 -9.90 -2.02
N ASP A 104 -6.90 -9.43 -2.27
CA ASP A 104 -7.17 -8.40 -3.30
C ASP A 104 -7.20 -7.02 -2.64
N ASN A 105 -6.39 -6.08 -3.14
CA ASN A 105 -6.21 -4.77 -2.50
C ASN A 105 -7.47 -3.91 -2.57
N ARG A 106 -8.35 -4.18 -3.54
CA ARG A 106 -9.59 -3.42 -3.73
C ARG A 106 -10.58 -3.58 -2.58
N ASP A 107 -10.44 -4.67 -1.83
CA ASP A 107 -11.32 -5.00 -0.71
C ASP A 107 -10.80 -4.48 0.64
N VAL A 108 -9.61 -3.86 0.65
CA VAL A 108 -8.97 -3.28 1.84
C VAL A 108 -9.40 -1.82 2.00
N ALA A 109 -9.67 -1.43 3.25
CA ALA A 109 -10.08 -0.08 3.62
C ALA A 109 -9.12 0.55 4.63
N VAL A 110 -9.13 1.89 4.67
CA VAL A 110 -8.46 2.65 5.72
C VAL A 110 -8.92 2.19 7.10
N GLY A 111 -7.96 1.99 8.01
CA GLY A 111 -8.18 1.52 9.36
C GLY A 111 -8.27 0.00 9.51
N ASP A 112 -8.34 -0.76 8.41
CA ASP A 112 -8.16 -2.21 8.49
C ASP A 112 -6.77 -2.49 9.08
N ARG A 113 -6.66 -3.56 9.88
CA ARG A 113 -5.41 -3.94 10.53
C ARG A 113 -4.94 -5.31 10.10
N PHE A 114 -3.66 -5.42 9.77
CA PHE A 114 -2.98 -6.70 9.58
C PHE A 114 -2.22 -7.07 10.85
N VAL A 115 -2.57 -8.21 11.44
CA VAL A 115 -1.97 -8.74 12.68
C VAL A 115 -1.09 -9.93 12.33
N ILE A 116 0.18 -9.85 12.71
CA ILE A 116 1.24 -10.77 12.29
C ILE A 116 2.13 -11.07 13.51
N GLY A 117 1.75 -12.07 14.30
CA GLY A 117 2.41 -12.32 15.59
C GLY A 117 2.31 -11.09 16.50
N ALA A 118 3.46 -10.47 16.83
CA ALA A 118 3.48 -9.24 17.62
C ALA A 118 3.30 -7.96 16.78
N LEU A 119 3.55 -8.02 15.47
CA LEU A 119 3.46 -6.88 14.57
C LEU A 119 1.98 -6.56 14.28
N VAL A 120 1.61 -5.28 14.41
CA VAL A 120 0.30 -4.77 14.00
C VAL A 120 0.48 -3.61 13.06
N LEU A 121 -0.06 -3.75 11.85
CA LEU A 121 -0.08 -2.72 10.82
C LEU A 121 -1.50 -2.16 10.68
N GLU A 122 -1.65 -0.85 10.51
CA GLU A 122 -2.94 -0.21 10.23
C GLU A 122 -2.89 0.52 8.90
N VAL A 123 -3.88 0.29 8.05
CA VAL A 123 -3.98 0.87 6.70
C VAL A 123 -4.31 2.36 6.77
N THR A 124 -3.57 3.19 6.03
CA THR A 124 -3.66 4.66 6.13
C THR A 124 -3.94 5.34 4.79
N ALA A 125 -3.42 4.79 3.70
CA ALA A 125 -3.44 5.39 2.36
C ALA A 125 -3.25 4.34 1.28
N CYS A 126 -3.60 4.70 0.04
CA CYS A 126 -3.30 3.90 -1.12
C CYS A 126 -2.02 4.39 -1.84
N ARG A 127 -1.45 3.54 -2.69
CA ARG A 127 -0.34 3.89 -3.57
C ARG A 127 -0.81 4.78 -4.73
N ILE A 128 -0.35 6.03 -4.76
CA ILE A 128 -0.60 6.96 -5.88
C ILE A 128 0.54 6.90 -6.91
N PRO A 129 0.34 6.36 -8.13
CA PRO A 129 1.42 6.09 -9.08
C PRO A 129 2.23 7.35 -9.43
N CYS A 130 3.55 7.19 -9.63
CA CYS A 130 4.46 8.31 -9.89
C CYS A 130 5.46 8.00 -11.03
N ALA A 131 6.22 9.01 -11.47
CA ALA A 131 7.18 8.85 -12.58
C ALA A 131 8.27 7.80 -12.31
N THR A 132 8.71 7.65 -11.05
CA THR A 132 9.66 6.61 -10.63
C THR A 132 9.08 5.22 -10.86
N PHE A 133 7.79 5.05 -10.64
CA PHE A 133 7.12 3.76 -10.84
C PHE A 133 6.95 3.43 -12.32
N ALA A 134 6.54 4.40 -13.15
CA ALA A 134 6.53 4.21 -14.61
C ALA A 134 7.92 3.85 -15.16
N ALA A 135 8.97 4.50 -14.66
CA ALA A 135 10.35 4.17 -15.03
C ALA A 135 10.73 2.74 -14.61
N ARG A 136 10.38 2.32 -13.39
CA ARG A 136 10.60 0.94 -12.90
C ARG A 136 9.90 -0.10 -13.78
N MET A 137 8.67 0.18 -14.19
CA MET A 137 7.88 -0.72 -15.04
C MET A 137 8.27 -0.68 -16.52
N ALA A 138 9.20 0.21 -16.89
CA ALA A 138 9.61 0.46 -18.27
C ALA A 138 8.44 0.76 -19.22
N ASP A 139 7.41 1.45 -18.69
CA ASP A 139 6.21 1.83 -19.44
C ASP A 139 5.82 3.28 -19.12
N PRO A 140 6.02 4.24 -20.05
CA PRO A 140 5.65 5.64 -19.84
C PRO A 140 4.16 5.87 -19.59
N LYS A 141 3.29 4.95 -20.04
CA LYS A 141 1.84 5.00 -19.85
C LYS A 141 1.41 4.30 -18.55
N PHE A 142 2.34 3.72 -17.79
CA PHE A 142 2.01 2.90 -16.63
C PHE A 142 1.22 3.65 -15.57
N VAL A 143 1.48 4.94 -15.35
CA VAL A 143 0.68 5.77 -14.41
C VAL A 143 -0.80 5.75 -14.80
N LYS A 144 -1.11 5.96 -16.09
CA LYS A 144 -2.50 5.95 -16.59
C LYS A 144 -3.13 4.56 -16.47
N ARG A 145 -2.38 3.51 -16.81
CA ARG A 145 -2.84 2.11 -16.70
C ARG A 145 -3.15 1.74 -15.25
N TYR A 146 -2.26 2.10 -14.33
CA TYR A 146 -2.41 1.86 -12.90
C TYR A 146 -3.62 2.56 -12.31
N THR A 147 -3.82 3.84 -12.64
CA THR A 147 -5.01 4.59 -12.23
C THR A 147 -6.28 3.96 -12.81
N ALA A 148 -6.30 3.60 -14.10
CA ALA A 148 -7.47 2.99 -14.74
C ALA A 148 -7.81 1.61 -14.18
N ALA A 149 -6.81 0.81 -13.80
CA ALA A 149 -7.02 -0.51 -13.21
C ALA A 149 -7.69 -0.45 -11.83
N ALA A 150 -7.63 0.69 -11.13
CA ALA A 150 -8.25 0.88 -9.82
C ALA A 150 -7.85 -0.19 -8.78
N ARG A 151 -6.59 -0.63 -8.82
CA ARG A 151 -6.00 -1.65 -7.93
C ARG A 151 -4.74 -1.12 -7.23
N PRO A 152 -4.82 -0.01 -6.49
CA PRO A 152 -3.65 0.55 -5.85
C PRO A 152 -3.17 -0.36 -4.71
N GLY A 153 -1.87 -0.35 -4.48
CA GLY A 153 -1.27 -0.98 -3.31
C GLY A 153 -1.57 -0.21 -2.02
N ILE A 154 -1.20 -0.79 -0.89
CA ILE A 154 -1.70 -0.40 0.44
C ILE A 154 -0.55 0.13 1.28
N TYR A 155 -0.64 1.36 1.78
CA TYR A 155 0.29 1.87 2.78
C TYR A 155 -0.26 1.66 4.19
N CYS A 156 0.63 1.26 5.09
CA CYS A 156 0.32 1.04 6.48
C CYS A 156 1.26 1.83 7.41
N ARG A 157 0.72 2.27 8.54
CA ARG A 157 1.49 2.65 9.73
C ARG A 157 1.73 1.43 10.61
N VAL A 158 2.75 1.48 11.46
CA VAL A 158 3.00 0.45 12.48
C VAL A 158 2.37 0.87 13.80
N ILE A 159 1.40 0.10 14.28
CA ILE A 159 0.74 0.31 15.58
C ILE A 159 1.53 -0.37 16.69
N ARG A 160 2.08 -1.55 16.41
CA ARG A 160 2.94 -2.30 17.32
C ARG A 160 4.07 -2.91 16.52
N SER A 161 5.32 -2.60 16.88
CA SER A 161 6.52 -3.15 16.24
C SER A 161 6.63 -4.65 16.47
N GLY A 162 7.25 -5.36 15.53
CA GLY A 162 7.42 -6.79 15.62
C GLY A 162 8.28 -7.36 14.50
N VAL A 163 8.79 -8.56 14.75
CA VAL A 163 9.59 -9.31 13.77
C VAL A 163 8.64 -10.06 12.84
N ALA A 164 8.86 -9.95 11.54
CA ALA A 164 8.10 -10.65 10.51
C ALA A 164 9.03 -11.52 9.64
N LYS A 165 8.50 -12.60 9.08
CA LYS A 165 9.19 -13.49 8.13
C LYS A 165 8.17 -14.03 7.13
N ALA A 166 8.61 -14.30 5.91
CA ALA A 166 7.81 -15.08 4.96
C ALA A 166 7.30 -16.39 5.58
N GLY A 167 6.05 -16.74 5.30
CA GLY A 167 5.34 -17.89 5.86
C GLY A 167 4.55 -17.59 7.14
N MET A 168 4.77 -16.46 7.82
CA MET A 168 3.98 -16.10 9.00
C MET A 168 2.52 -15.82 8.63
N SER A 169 1.60 -16.29 9.47
CA SER A 169 0.16 -16.03 9.33
C SER A 169 -0.16 -14.54 9.46
N VAL A 170 -1.15 -14.11 8.70
CA VAL A 170 -1.68 -12.76 8.68
C VAL A 170 -3.18 -12.85 8.96
N GLU A 171 -3.63 -12.20 10.03
CA GLU A 171 -5.04 -11.93 10.27
C GLU A 171 -5.37 -10.51 9.81
N CYS A 172 -6.51 -10.33 9.15
CA CYS A 172 -7.02 -9.00 8.79
C CYS A 172 -8.25 -8.67 9.64
N THR A 173 -8.13 -7.66 10.50
CA THR A 173 -9.21 -7.15 11.34
C THR A 173 -9.81 -5.91 10.67
N PRO A 174 -11.08 -5.93 10.24
CA PRO A 174 -11.69 -4.79 9.56
C PRO A 174 -11.86 -3.57 10.45
N PHE A 175 -11.77 -2.37 9.87
CA PHE A 175 -12.20 -1.14 10.52
C PHE A 175 -13.71 -1.17 10.79
N HIS A 176 -14.13 -0.73 11.97
CA HIS A 176 -15.53 -0.71 12.38
C HIS A 176 -16.30 0.54 11.91
N GLY A 177 -15.61 1.58 11.45
CA GLY A 177 -16.23 2.80 10.92
C GLY A 177 -16.63 2.68 9.45
N ALA A 178 -17.06 3.81 8.88
CA ALA A 178 -17.43 3.89 7.48
C ALA A 178 -16.22 3.62 6.57
N LYS A 179 -16.38 2.67 5.63
CA LYS A 179 -15.29 2.21 4.78
C LYS A 179 -14.84 3.29 3.80
N ILE A 180 -13.53 3.37 3.63
CA ILE A 180 -12.86 4.13 2.57
C ILE A 180 -11.88 3.17 1.92
N THR A 181 -12.19 2.71 0.72
CA THR A 181 -11.41 1.65 0.06
C THR A 181 -10.17 2.22 -0.63
N MET A 182 -9.16 1.39 -0.89
CA MET A 182 -7.96 1.84 -1.61
C MET A 182 -8.27 2.41 -3.02
N PRO A 183 -9.16 1.79 -3.82
CA PRO A 183 -9.59 2.37 -5.11
C PRO A 183 -10.25 3.75 -4.95
N GLU A 184 -11.07 3.93 -3.92
CA GLU A 184 -11.74 5.20 -3.64
C GLU A 184 -10.75 6.31 -3.26
N LEU A 185 -9.75 6.00 -2.44
CA LEU A 185 -8.67 6.95 -2.14
C LEU A 185 -7.92 7.38 -3.39
N MET A 186 -7.70 6.45 -4.33
CA MET A 186 -7.00 6.79 -5.57
C MET A 186 -7.89 7.63 -6.49
N GLU A 187 -9.19 7.32 -6.57
CA GLU A 187 -10.15 8.08 -7.37
C GLU A 187 -10.30 9.52 -6.88
N THR A 188 -10.35 9.71 -5.56
CA THR A 188 -10.54 11.01 -4.92
C THR A 188 -9.24 11.80 -4.76
N PHE A 189 -8.08 11.20 -5.04
CA PHE A 189 -6.79 11.86 -4.89
C PHE A 189 -6.70 13.16 -5.69
N GLY A 190 -6.39 14.26 -4.99
CA GLY A 190 -6.29 15.60 -5.58
C GLY A 190 -7.61 16.24 -5.97
N ARG A 191 -8.76 15.63 -5.62
CA ARG A 191 -10.10 16.20 -5.83
C ARG A 191 -10.62 16.80 -4.52
N ARG A 192 -11.40 17.87 -4.64
CA ARG A 192 -12.17 18.41 -3.51
C ARG A 192 -13.28 17.43 -3.15
N LEU A 193 -13.38 17.06 -1.87
CA LEU A 193 -14.42 16.16 -1.38
C LEU A 193 -15.74 16.91 -1.13
N ARG A 194 -16.86 16.21 -1.28
CA ARG A 194 -18.16 16.71 -0.78
C ARG A 194 -18.15 16.69 0.75
N ALA A 195 -18.93 17.55 1.40
CA ALA A 195 -18.96 17.66 2.86
C ALA A 195 -19.19 16.32 3.59
N ALA A 196 -20.11 15.48 3.09
CA ALA A 196 -20.37 14.15 3.66
C ALA A 196 -19.17 13.20 3.52
N ASP A 197 -18.49 13.23 2.36
CA ASP A 197 -17.29 12.42 2.11
C ASP A 197 -16.11 12.92 2.96
N ARG A 198 -15.94 14.23 3.09
CA ARG A 198 -14.94 14.87 3.97
C ARG A 198 -15.12 14.45 5.42
N ALA A 199 -16.34 14.55 5.97
CA ALA A 199 -16.64 14.12 7.33
C ALA A 199 -16.33 12.63 7.55
N ARG A 200 -16.69 11.78 6.58
CA ARG A 200 -16.36 10.34 6.60
C ARG A 200 -14.85 10.09 6.61
N TYR A 201 -14.08 10.82 5.81
CA TYR A 201 -12.62 10.71 5.77
C TYR A 201 -11.97 11.14 7.08
N LEU A 202 -12.44 12.25 7.67
CA LEU A 202 -11.93 12.75 8.95
C LEU A 202 -12.24 11.80 10.12
N ALA A 203 -13.31 11.00 10.04
CA ALA A 203 -13.66 9.99 11.04
C ALA A 203 -12.84 8.68 10.94
N ALA A 204 -12.09 8.46 9.85
CA ALA A 204 -11.25 7.28 9.65
C ALA A 204 -9.77 7.57 9.95
N PRO A 205 -8.93 6.57 10.27
CA PRO A 205 -7.50 6.76 10.55
C PRO A 205 -6.66 6.98 9.27
N ILE A 206 -7.11 7.89 8.41
CA ILE A 206 -6.43 8.30 7.18
C ILE A 206 -5.03 8.87 7.46
N HIS A 207 -4.19 8.86 6.44
CA HIS A 207 -2.86 9.46 6.46
C HIS A 207 -2.89 10.94 6.92
N TYR A 208 -1.96 11.33 7.80
CA TYR A 208 -1.95 12.66 8.45
C TYR A 208 -1.93 13.84 7.48
N LYS A 209 -1.19 13.76 6.37
CA LYS A 209 -1.22 14.80 5.32
C LYS A 209 -2.60 14.99 4.69
N LEU A 210 -3.32 13.88 4.43
CA LEU A 210 -4.68 13.96 3.88
C LEU A 210 -5.63 14.56 4.92
N ARG A 211 -5.50 14.14 6.18
CA ARG A 211 -6.25 14.73 7.30
C ARG A 211 -6.04 16.24 7.39
N ALA A 212 -4.78 16.69 7.46
CA ALA A 212 -4.45 18.11 7.55
C ALA A 212 -4.98 18.91 6.35
N MET A 213 -4.88 18.36 5.13
CA MET A 213 -5.44 18.97 3.92
C MET A 213 -6.96 19.14 4.05
N LEU A 214 -7.67 18.08 4.41
CA LEU A 214 -9.13 18.12 4.58
C LEU A 214 -9.54 19.06 5.72
N GLU A 215 -8.83 19.09 6.83
CA GLU A 215 -9.11 20.03 7.94
C GLU A 215 -8.93 21.50 7.51
N SER A 216 -7.98 21.77 6.61
CA SER A 216 -7.73 23.12 6.09
C SER A 216 -8.71 23.58 5.01
N GLU A 217 -9.47 22.66 4.40
CA GLU A 217 -10.55 23.03 3.46
C GLU A 217 -11.71 23.66 4.25
N SER A 218 -11.95 24.96 4.09
CA SER A 218 -13.08 25.64 4.70
C SER A 218 -14.41 25.22 4.07
N ASP A 219 -15.48 25.22 4.86
CA ASP A 219 -16.84 24.97 4.40
C ASP A 219 -17.45 26.20 3.66
N GLU A 220 -16.68 27.27 3.43
CA GLU A 220 -17.16 28.60 3.01
C GLU A 220 -17.33 28.79 1.49
N ALA A 221 -17.73 27.76 0.76
CA ALA A 221 -18.28 27.96 -0.59
C ALA A 221 -19.69 27.38 -0.63
N ARG A 222 -20.63 28.16 -0.11
CA ARG A 222 -22.06 27.95 -0.24
C ARG A 222 -22.59 28.75 -1.42
#